data_AF-A0A952MC51-F1
#
_entry.id   AF-A0A952MC51-F1
#
_cell.length_a   1.000
_cell.length_b   1.000
_cell.length_c   1.000
_cell.angle_alpha   90.00
_cell.angle_beta   90.00
_cell.angle_gamma   90.00
#
_symmetry.space_group_name_H-M   'P 1'
#
loop_
_entity.id
_entity.type
_entity.pdbx_description
1 polymer ?
#
loop_
_entity_poly.entity_id
_entity_poly.type
_entity_poly.pdbx_seq_one_letter_code
_entity_poly.pdbx_strand_id
1 'polypeptide(L)'
;MIDPEKLPKLIERMQHLVTYLNERNDLAVHQQLNQSFYMQKIEELKMLTTKFDEIKKSLDTLASGIEEKYNLCFEQWRKDARWLNSYKLNKRRKSIL
;
A
#
# COMPACT_ATOMS: atom_id res chain seq x y z
N MET A 1 11.19 7.76 0.29
CA MET A 1 10.11 7.24 -0.58
C MET A 1 10.12 8.06 -1.86
N ILE A 2 9.94 7.43 -3.03
CA ILE A 2 9.74 8.16 -4.28
C ILE A 2 8.42 8.92 -4.15
N ASP A 3 8.43 10.19 -4.52
CA ASP A 3 7.24 11.03 -4.57
C ASP A 3 6.24 10.41 -5.58
N PRO A 4 5.01 10.08 -5.15
CA PRO A 4 4.04 9.37 -5.98
C PRO A 4 3.70 10.11 -7.29
N GLU A 5 3.91 11.42 -7.36
CA GLU A 5 3.70 12.17 -8.61
C GLU A 5 4.88 12.10 -9.60
N LYS A 6 6.08 11.75 -9.14
CA LYS A 6 7.29 11.78 -9.99
C LYS A 6 7.35 10.61 -10.96
N LEU A 7 6.85 9.44 -10.56
CA LEU A 7 6.90 8.24 -11.39
C LEU A 7 5.98 8.32 -12.62
N PRO A 8 4.70 8.72 -12.51
CA PRO A 8 3.84 8.90 -13.67
C PRO A 8 4.39 9.93 -14.66
N LYS A 9 4.89 11.08 -14.14
CA LYS A 9 5.51 12.13 -14.95
C LYS A 9 6.76 11.65 -15.70
N LEU A 10 7.55 10.75 -15.10
CA LEU A 10 8.71 10.16 -15.77
C LEU A 10 8.29 9.20 -16.88
N ILE A 11 7.32 8.32 -16.62
CA ILE A 11 6.79 7.38 -17.61
C ILE A 11 6.24 8.15 -18.82
N GLU A 12 5.46 9.19 -18.59
CA GLU A 12 4.91 10.06 -19.63
C GLU A 12 6.02 10.70 -20.49
N ARG A 13 7.06 11.27 -19.86
CA ARG A 13 8.21 11.85 -20.57
C ARG A 13 8.96 10.81 -21.42
N MET A 14 9.16 9.60 -20.89
CA MET A 14 9.80 8.52 -21.63
C MET A 14 8.94 8.06 -22.81
N GLN A 15 7.61 8.00 -22.64
CA GLN A 15 6.68 7.68 -23.72
C GLN A 15 6.73 8.73 -24.83
N HIS A 16 6.72 10.01 -24.48
CA HIS A 16 6.88 11.08 -25.47
C HIS A 16 8.19 10.96 -26.25
N LEU A 17 9.29 10.63 -25.59
CA LEU A 17 10.57 10.41 -26.27
C LEU A 17 10.51 9.22 -27.24
N VAL A 18 9.91 8.10 -26.83
CA VAL A 18 9.73 6.93 -27.69
C VAL A 18 8.84 7.26 -28.90
N THR A 19 7.75 7.99 -28.70
CA THR A 19 6.86 8.43 -29.79
C THR A 19 7.60 9.32 -30.77
N TYR A 20 8.37 10.30 -30.27
CA TYR A 20 9.17 11.18 -31.12
C TYR A 20 10.21 10.41 -31.95
N LEU A 21 10.88 9.43 -31.34
CA LEU A 21 11.84 8.57 -32.03
C LEU A 21 11.17 7.71 -33.11
N ASN A 22 9.97 7.17 -32.84
CA ASN A 22 9.20 6.41 -33.83
C ASN A 22 8.75 7.26 -35.03
N GLU A 23 8.38 8.52 -34.80
CA GLU A 23 7.88 9.41 -35.84
C GLU A 23 9.00 9.97 -36.74
N ARG A 24 10.25 10.02 -36.25
CA ARG A 24 11.39 10.57 -36.99
C ARG A 24 12.48 9.52 -37.23
N ASN A 25 12.71 9.19 -38.51
CA ASN A 25 13.79 8.30 -38.94
C ASN A 25 15.16 9.00 -39.07
N ASP A 26 15.47 9.95 -38.19
CA ASP A 26 16.80 10.57 -38.20
C ASP A 26 17.83 9.58 -37.65
N LEU A 27 18.63 9.03 -38.55
CA LEU A 27 19.62 8.00 -38.25
C LEU A 27 20.63 8.46 -37.17
N ALA A 28 21.00 9.75 -37.16
CA ALA A 28 21.95 10.27 -36.18
C ALA A 28 21.36 10.27 -34.76
N VAL A 29 20.06 10.53 -34.65
CA VAL A 29 19.32 10.51 -33.37
C VAL A 29 19.16 9.07 -32.87
N HIS A 30 18.79 8.14 -33.76
CA HIS A 30 18.61 6.72 -33.42
C HIS A 30 19.92 6.00 -33.06
N GLN A 31 21.07 6.45 -33.57
CA GLN A 31 22.38 5.94 -33.15
C GLN A 31 22.78 6.39 -31.73
N GLN A 32 22.27 7.54 -31.28
CA GLN A 32 22.61 8.12 -29.98
C GLN A 32 21.61 7.73 -28.88
N LEU A 33 20.35 7.47 -29.25
CA LEU A 33 19.27 7.18 -28.31
C LEU A 33 18.78 5.73 -28.43
N ASN A 34 18.86 4.99 -27.33
CA ASN A 34 18.38 3.61 -27.28
C ASN A 34 16.88 3.56 -26.99
N GLN A 35 16.06 3.59 -28.05
CA GLN A 35 14.61 3.54 -27.94
C GLN A 35 14.10 2.27 -27.24
N SER A 36 14.68 1.11 -27.56
CA SER A 36 14.31 -0.18 -26.96
C SER A 36 14.50 -0.20 -25.45
N PHE A 37 15.56 0.44 -24.96
CA PHE A 37 15.77 0.61 -23.53
C PHE A 37 14.61 1.37 -22.87
N TYR A 38 14.19 2.50 -23.44
CA TYR A 38 13.08 3.29 -22.88
C TYR A 38 11.76 2.51 -22.89
N MET A 39 11.45 1.80 -23.98
CA MET A 39 10.25 0.95 -24.07
C MET A 39 10.26 -0.12 -22.98
N GLN A 40 11.38 -0.83 -22.82
CA GLN A 40 11.51 -1.86 -21.79
C GLN A 40 11.34 -1.26 -20.38
N LYS A 41 11.99 -0.13 -20.09
CA LYS A 41 11.92 0.51 -18.76
C LYS A 41 10.54 1.08 -18.45
N ILE A 42 9.81 1.59 -19.43
CA ILE A 42 8.40 1.99 -19.26
C ILE A 42 7.56 0.81 -18.77
N GLU A 43 7.68 -0.35 -19.41
CA GLU A 43 6.89 -1.53 -19.05
C GLU A 43 7.30 -2.12 -17.69
N GLU A 44 8.59 -2.17 -17.38
CA GLU A 44 9.08 -2.56 -16.05
C GLU A 44 8.50 -1.67 -14.95
N LEU A 45 8.51 -0.34 -15.14
CA LEU A 45 7.99 0.62 -14.17
C LEU A 45 6.48 0.52 -14.00
N LYS A 46 5.72 0.33 -15.09
CA LYS A 46 4.27 0.09 -15.02
C LYS A 46 3.96 -1.18 -14.23
N MET A 47 4.65 -2.29 -14.51
CA MET A 47 4.44 -3.54 -13.78
C MET A 47 4.74 -3.41 -12.29
N LEU A 48 5.81 -2.70 -11.92
CA LEU A 48 6.13 -2.44 -10.51
C LEU A 48 5.06 -1.57 -9.84
N THR A 49 4.51 -0.59 -10.54
CA THR A 49 3.42 0.26 -10.03
C THR A 49 2.18 -0.58 -9.74
N THR A 50 1.76 -1.43 -10.69
CA THR A 50 0.62 -2.33 -10.51
C THR A 50 0.80 -3.25 -9.30
N LYS A 51 1.98 -3.88 -9.17
CA LYS A 51 2.29 -4.75 -8.02
C LYS A 51 2.24 -3.99 -6.70
N PHE A 52 2.74 -2.74 -6.70
CA PHE A 52 2.69 -1.91 -5.50
C PHE A 52 1.25 -1.59 -5.08
N ASP A 53 0.38 -1.25 -6.05
CA ASP A 53 -1.04 -0.99 -5.79
C ASP A 53 -1.77 -2.23 -5.27
N GLU A 54 -1.45 -3.42 -5.79
CA GLU A 54 -1.97 -4.70 -5.28
C GLU A 54 -1.55 -4.94 -3.84
N ILE A 55 -0.26 -4.78 -3.52
CA ILE A 55 0.26 -4.92 -2.15
C ILE A 55 -0.43 -3.94 -1.21
N LYS A 56 -0.62 -2.69 -1.65
CA LYS A 56 -1.32 -1.67 -0.86
C LYS A 56 -2.75 -2.10 -0.53
N LYS A 57 -3.52 -2.60 -1.50
CA LYS A 57 -4.88 -3.12 -1.27
C LYS A 57 -4.89 -4.29 -0.29
N SER A 58 -3.93 -5.22 -0.42
CA SER A 58 -3.80 -6.33 0.52
C SER A 58 -3.47 -5.86 1.93
N LEU A 59 -2.61 -4.85 2.07
CA LEU A 59 -2.27 -4.24 3.35
C LEU A 59 -3.48 -3.56 3.99
N ASP A 60 -4.25 -2.78 3.22
CA ASP A 60 -5.46 -2.10 3.69
C ASP A 60 -6.51 -3.11 4.18
N THR A 61 -6.66 -4.23 3.45
CA THR A 61 -7.55 -5.35 3.84
C THR A 61 -7.09 -5.99 5.14
N LEU A 62 -5.79 -6.27 5.28
CA LEU A 62 -5.22 -6.86 6.48
C LEU A 62 -5.38 -5.92 7.68
N ALA A 63 -5.10 -4.63 7.51
CA ALA A 63 -5.25 -3.62 8.55
C ALA A 63 -6.70 -3.56 9.06
N SER A 64 -7.66 -3.54 8.14
CA SER A 64 -9.09 -3.57 8.47
C SER A 64 -9.47 -4.84 9.24
N GLY A 65 -8.95 -6.00 8.82
CA GLY A 65 -9.17 -7.27 9.52
C GLY A 65 -8.58 -7.27 10.93
N ILE A 66 -7.39 -6.71 11.13
CA ILE A 66 -6.76 -6.58 12.45
C ILE A 66 -7.60 -5.67 13.35
N GLU A 67 -8.06 -4.52 12.83
CA GLU A 67 -8.88 -3.57 13.58
C GLU A 67 -10.19 -4.21 14.05
N GLU A 68 -10.87 -4.95 13.17
CA GLU A 68 -12.09 -5.69 13.52
C GLU A 68 -11.83 -6.67 14.68
N LYS A 69 -10.78 -7.51 14.55
CA LYS A 69 -10.45 -8.49 15.59
C LYS A 69 -10.04 -7.83 16.90
N TYR A 70 -9.25 -6.76 16.82
CA TYR A 70 -8.89 -5.96 17.99
C TYR A 70 -10.13 -5.45 18.72
N ASN A 71 -11.07 -4.83 18.00
CA ASN A 71 -12.29 -4.27 18.60
C ASN A 71 -13.15 -5.35 19.25
N LEU A 72 -13.30 -6.51 18.61
CA LEU A 72 -14.03 -7.66 19.17
C LEU A 72 -13.38 -8.16 20.47
N CYS A 73 -12.07 -8.38 20.45
CA CYS A 73 -11.32 -8.82 21.63
C CYS A 73 -11.38 -7.78 22.75
N PHE A 74 -11.23 -6.50 22.42
CA PHE A 74 -11.27 -5.41 23.39
C PHE A 74 -12.63 -5.28 24.07
N GLU A 75 -13.72 -5.34 23.32
CA GLU A 75 -15.07 -5.26 23.89
C GLU A 75 -15.39 -6.48 24.77
N GLN A 76 -14.95 -7.68 24.38
CA GLN A 76 -15.09 -8.86 25.22
C GLN A 76 -14.28 -8.74 26.51
N TRP A 77 -12.99 -8.40 26.40
CA TRP A 77 -12.12 -8.17 27.55
C TRP A 77 -12.70 -7.12 28.51
N ARG A 78 -13.24 -6.03 27.97
CA ARG A 78 -13.86 -4.95 28.74
C ARG A 78 -15.07 -5.44 29.56
N LYS A 79 -15.92 -6.29 28.97
CA LYS A 79 -17.05 -6.92 29.68
C LYS A 79 -16.55 -7.81 30.81
N ASP A 80 -15.55 -8.64 30.55
CA ASP A 80 -15.00 -9.57 31.52
C ASP A 80 -14.32 -8.83 32.69
N ALA A 81 -13.56 -7.78 32.39
CA ALA A 81 -12.96 -6.93 33.40
C ALA A 81 -14.00 -6.26 34.31
N ARG A 82 -15.11 -5.75 33.73
CA ARG A 82 -16.23 -5.18 34.51
C ARG A 82 -16.87 -6.23 35.41
N TRP A 83 -17.14 -7.42 34.89
CA TRP A 83 -17.73 -8.51 35.67
C TRP A 83 -16.81 -8.91 36.84
N LEU A 84 -15.51 -9.08 36.58
CA LEU A 84 -14.52 -9.42 37.62
C LEU A 84 -14.45 -8.37 38.72
N ASN A 85 -14.49 -7.09 38.36
CA ASN A 85 -14.49 -6.00 39.34
C ASN A 85 -15.74 -6.04 40.22
N SER A 86 -16.92 -6.23 39.63
CA SER A 86 -18.18 -6.39 40.37
C SER A 86 -18.16 -7.63 41.28
N TYR A 87 -17.65 -8.76 40.78
CA TYR A 87 -17.51 -9.99 41.56
C TYR A 87 -16.58 -9.79 42.77
N LYS A 88 -15.39 -9.19 42.57
CA LYS A 88 -14.44 -8.89 43.65
C LYS A 88 -15.05 -7.96 44.71
N LEU A 89 -15.79 -6.94 44.29
CA LEU A 89 -16.48 -6.02 45.21
C LEU A 89 -17.52 -6.77 46.07
N ASN A 90 -18.35 -7.59 45.45
CA ASN A 90 -19.37 -8.37 46.15
C ASN A 90 -18.75 -9.42 47.09
N LYS A 91 -17.65 -10.07 46.68
CA LYS A 91 -16.92 -11.02 47.53
C LYS A 91 -16.35 -10.34 48.77
N ARG A 92 -15.78 -9.13 48.63
CA ARG A 92 -15.30 -8.32 49.77
C ARG A 92 -16.43 -7.92 50.72
N ARG A 93 -17.61 -7.54 50.21
CA ARG A 93 -18.77 -7.23 51.06
C ARG A 93 -19.26 -8.43 51.86
N LYS A 94 -19.27 -9.62 51.24
CA LYS A 94 -19.67 -10.87 51.92
C LYS A 94 -18.67 -11.37 52.97
N SER A 95 -17.40 -10.95 52.93
CA SER A 95 -16.40 -11.36 53.94
C SER A 95 -16.32 -10.41 55.15
N ILE A 96 -17.07 -9.31 55.13
CA ILE A 96 -17.13 -8.31 56.23
C ILE A 96 -18.39 -8.51 57.09
N LEU A 97 -19.31 -9.37 56.64
CA LEU A 97 -20.43 -9.91 57.41
C LEU A 97 -20.03 -11.27 58.00
#